data_AF-F3GMG7-F1
#
_entry.id   AF-F3GMG7-F1
#
_cell.length_a   1.000
_cell.length_b   1.000
_cell.length_c   1.000
_cell.angle_alpha   90.00
_cell.angle_beta   90.00
_cell.angle_gamma   90.00
#
_symmetry.space_group_name_H-M   'P 1'
#
loop_
_entity.id
_entity.type
_entity.pdbx_description
1 polymer ?
#
loop_
_entity_poly.entity_id
_entity_poly.type
_entity_poly.pdbx_seq_one_letter_code
_entity_poly.pdbx_strand_id
1 'polypeptide(L)'
;MNAYQLLELFGRHAVVLEVDGDKLRCKAPRGFLNDEMLQALKQHKAELIALLSGTDPASIPRRAVGQTAVPLSFSQRQLWFLDQMEPGNAFYN
;
A
#
# COMPACT_ATOMS: atom_id res chain seq x y z
N MET A 1 1.90 -15.34 -10.37
CA MET A 1 1.20 -14.38 -9.49
C MET A 1 2.26 -13.77 -8.59
N ASN A 2 2.30 -12.45 -8.38
CA ASN A 2 3.27 -11.79 -7.48
C ASN A 2 2.65 -11.58 -6.08
N ALA A 3 3.47 -11.39 -5.04
CA ALA A 3 3.05 -11.02 -3.68
C ALA A 3 2.00 -9.90 -3.63
N TYR A 4 2.14 -8.84 -4.43
CA TYR A 4 1.14 -7.75 -4.48
C TYR A 4 -0.23 -8.22 -4.99
N GLN A 5 -0.24 -9.04 -6.04
CA GLN A 5 -1.48 -9.61 -6.60
C GLN A 5 -2.16 -10.56 -5.62
N LEU A 6 -1.38 -11.30 -4.81
CA LEU A 6 -1.90 -12.12 -3.72
C LEU A 6 -2.57 -11.26 -2.63
N LEU A 7 -1.93 -10.15 -2.23
CA LEU A 7 -2.52 -9.22 -1.26
C LEU A 7 -3.83 -8.60 -1.76
N GLU A 8 -3.88 -8.19 -3.03
CA GLU A 8 -5.12 -7.69 -3.64
C GLU A 8 -6.21 -8.76 -3.68
N LEU A 9 -5.86 -9.99 -4.09
CA LEU A 9 -6.79 -11.11 -4.11
C LEU A 9 -7.36 -11.39 -2.71
N PHE A 10 -6.50 -11.42 -1.70
CA PHE A 10 -6.90 -11.67 -0.31
C PHE A 10 -7.81 -10.57 0.25
N GLY A 11 -7.51 -9.31 -0.05
CA GLY A 11 -8.35 -8.18 0.29
C GLY A 11 -9.77 -8.30 -0.29
N ARG A 12 -9.92 -8.86 -1.50
CA ARG A 12 -11.23 -9.06 -2.15
C ARG A 12 -12.01 -10.24 -1.59
N HIS A 13 -11.33 -11.23 -1.00
CA HIS A 13 -11.94 -12.48 -0.52
C HIS A 13 -12.04 -12.58 1.01
N ALA A 14 -11.96 -11.45 1.71
CA ALA A 14 -12.00 -11.39 3.18
C ALA A 14 -10.95 -12.29 3.86
N VAL A 15 -9.78 -12.44 3.22
CA VAL A 15 -8.65 -13.19 3.74
C VAL A 15 -7.71 -12.21 4.42
N VAL A 16 -7.45 -12.47 5.71
CA VAL A 16 -6.59 -11.62 6.53
C VAL A 16 -5.24 -12.30 6.71
N LEU A 17 -4.17 -11.61 6.34
CA LEU A 17 -2.80 -12.02 6.64
C LEU A 17 -2.25 -11.19 7.81
N GLU A 18 -1.73 -11.87 8.82
CA GLU A 18 -1.06 -11.29 9.98
C GLU A 18 0.37 -11.81 10.05
N VAL A 19 1.33 -10.95 10.39
CA VAL A 19 2.71 -11.35 10.64
C VAL A 19 2.92 -11.52 12.14
N ASP A 20 3.47 -12.66 12.53
CA ASP A 20 3.87 -13.02 13.89
C ASP A 20 5.35 -13.39 13.90
N GLY A 21 6.20 -12.37 14.02
CA GLY A 21 7.65 -12.50 13.84
C GLY A 21 8.00 -12.95 12.42
N ASP A 22 8.58 -14.16 12.30
CA ASP A 22 8.94 -14.78 11.01
C ASP A 22 7.85 -15.74 10.47
N LYS A 23 6.68 -15.77 11.11
CA LYS A 23 5.55 -16.61 10.71
C LYS A 23 4.44 -15.75 10.12
N LEU A 24 3.85 -16.24 9.03
CA LEU A 24 2.67 -15.65 8.41
C LEU A 24 1.44 -16.43 8.88
N ARG A 25 0.53 -15.77 9.58
CA ARG A 25 -0.79 -16.31 9.95
C ARG A 25 -1.80 -15.88 8.90
N CYS A 26 -2.59 -16.83 8.40
CA CYS A 26 -3.63 -16.57 7.41
C CYS A 26 -4.98 -16.98 7.98
N LYS A 27 -5.93 -16.04 8.03
CA LYS A 27 -7.34 -16.29 8.35
C LYS A 27 -8.12 -16.20 7.05
N ALA A 28 -8.61 -17.33 6.58
CA ALA A 28 -9.33 -17.44 5.31
C ALA A 28 -10.63 -18.24 5.49
N PRO A 29 -11.66 -17.98 4.67
CA PRO A 29 -12.86 -18.80 4.63
C PRO A 29 -12.54 -20.25 4.21
N ARG A 30 -13.38 -21.21 4.65
CA ARG A 30 -13.21 -22.63 4.33
C ARG A 30 -13.21 -22.84 2.81
N GLY A 31 -12.24 -23.61 2.31
CA GLY A 31 -12.09 -23.92 0.88
C GLY A 31 -11.24 -22.92 0.09
N PHE A 32 -10.86 -21.77 0.67
CA PHE A 32 -10.00 -20.79 -0.01
C PHE A 32 -8.52 -21.21 -0.04
N LEU A 33 -8.05 -21.85 1.04
CA LEU A 33 -6.69 -22.39 1.11
C LEU A 33 -6.64 -23.77 0.43
N ASN A 34 -6.56 -23.77 -0.90
CA ASN A 34 -6.22 -24.95 -1.69
C ASN A 34 -4.69 -25.11 -1.81
N ASP A 35 -4.23 -26.21 -2.41
CA ASP A 35 -2.80 -26.50 -2.55
C ASP A 35 -2.05 -25.45 -3.39
N GLU A 36 -2.70 -24.91 -4.42
CA GLU A 36 -2.13 -23.84 -5.25
C GLU A 36 -1.90 -22.56 -4.43
N MET A 37 -2.88 -22.17 -3.61
CA MET A 37 -2.78 -20.99 -2.75
C MET A 37 -1.73 -21.16 -1.66
N LEU A 38 -1.63 -22.36 -1.09
CA LEU A 38 -0.58 -22.71 -0.14
C LEU A 38 0.82 -22.63 -0.77
N GLN A 39 0.98 -23.09 -2.01
CA GLN A 39 2.24 -22.97 -2.74
C GLN A 39 2.58 -21.52 -3.04
N ALA A 40 1.61 -20.72 -3.51
CA ALA A 40 1.79 -19.30 -3.77
C ALA A 40 2.21 -18.53 -2.50
N LEU A 41 1.59 -18.83 -1.35
CA LEU A 41 1.96 -18.29 -0.05
C LEU A 41 3.38 -18.69 0.38
N LYS A 42 3.80 -19.93 0.14
CA LYS A 42 5.16 -20.39 0.44
C LYS A 42 6.20 -19.71 -0.44
N GLN A 43 5.92 -19.60 -1.74
CA GLN A 43 6.82 -18.99 -2.72
C GLN A 43 7.06 -17.51 -2.43
N HIS A 44 6.04 -16.78 -1.98
CA HIS A 44 6.13 -15.34 -1.68
C HIS A 44 6.19 -15.02 -0.18
N LYS A 45 6.44 -16.00 0.69
CA LYS A 45 6.39 -15.82 2.16
C LYS A 45 7.27 -14.65 2.63
N ALA A 46 8.53 -14.62 2.19
CA ALA A 46 9.49 -13.60 2.63
C ALA A 46 9.08 -12.19 2.19
N GLU A 47 8.61 -12.05 0.95
CA GLU A 47 8.10 -10.78 0.41
C GLU A 47 6.83 -10.32 1.14
N LEU A 48 5.89 -11.23 1.39
CA LEU A 48 4.65 -10.94 2.12
C LEU A 48 4.93 -10.47 3.55
N ILE A 49 5.89 -11.10 4.24
CA ILE A 49 6.32 -10.66 5.58
C ILE A 49 6.92 -9.26 5.53
N ALA A 50 7.81 -8.98 4.57
CA ALA A 50 8.41 -7.65 4.42
C ALA A 50 7.36 -6.56 4.15
N LEU A 51 6.42 -6.83 3.24
CA LEU A 51 5.32 -5.92 2.89
C LEU A 51 4.41 -5.63 4.09
N LEU A 52 3.98 -6.67 4.80
CA LEU A 52 3.07 -6.54 5.94
C LEU A 52 3.75 -5.96 7.19
N SER A 53 5.07 -6.12 7.32
CA SER A 53 5.86 -5.52 8.42
C SER A 53 6.24 -4.06 8.16
N GLY A 54 5.92 -3.52 6.97
CA GLY A 54 6.28 -2.17 6.58
C GLY A 54 7.78 -1.99 6.28
N THR A 55 8.51 -3.09 6.08
CA THR A 55 9.94 -3.11 5.76
C THR A 55 10.20 -3.19 4.26
N ASP A 56 9.17 -3.01 3.44
CA ASP A 56 9.31 -2.99 2.00
C ASP A 56 10.20 -1.83 1.55
N PRO A 57 11.36 -2.09 0.91
CA PRO A 57 12.25 -1.04 0.43
C PRO A 57 11.62 -0.16 -0.66
N ALA A 58 10.55 -0.62 -1.32
CA ALA A 58 9.78 0.17 -2.27
C ALA A 58 8.68 1.04 -1.62
N SER A 59 8.44 0.87 -0.31
CA SER A 59 7.43 1.63 0.41
C SER A 59 7.84 3.09 0.56
N ILE A 60 6.91 4.00 0.23
CA ILE A 60 7.12 5.43 0.44
C ILE A 60 7.06 5.69 1.95
N PRO A 61 8.15 6.17 2.59
CA PRO A 61 8.17 6.35 4.04
C PRO A 61 7.12 7.38 4.45
N ARG A 62 6.33 7.04 5.48
CA ARG A 62 5.43 8.02 6.10
C ARG A 62 6.27 9.12 6.73
N ARG A 63 5.87 10.37 6.49
CA ARG A 63 6.50 11.52 7.15
C ARG A 63 6.31 11.42 8.67
N ALA A 64 7.34 11.79 9.43
CA ALA A 64 7.25 11.88 10.88
C ALA A 64 6.17 12.89 11.31
N VAL A 65 5.35 12.49 12.28
CA VAL A 65 4.33 13.36 12.88
C VAL A 65 5.03 14.56 13.54
N GLY A 66 4.60 15.78 13.22
CA GLY A 66 5.16 17.02 13.78
C GLY A 66 5.92 17.93 12.80
N GLN A 67 6.18 17.47 11.57
CA GLN A 67 6.66 18.35 10.49
C GLN A 67 5.47 19.05 9.80
N THR A 68 4.97 20.11 10.43
CA THR A 68 3.66 20.73 10.12
C THR A 68 3.65 21.72 8.96
N ALA A 69 4.79 22.12 8.42
CA ALA A 69 4.84 22.93 7.20
C ALA A 69 5.91 22.41 6.24
N VAL A 70 5.48 21.97 5.07
CA VAL A 70 6.39 21.72 3.94
C VAL A 70 6.16 22.74 2.86
N PRO A 71 7.24 23.22 2.22
CA PRO A 71 7.09 24.11 1.08
C PRO A 71 6.36 23.36 -0.03
N LEU A 72 5.42 24.06 -0.67
CA LEU A 72 4.80 23.58 -1.90
C LEU A 72 5.88 23.21 -2.92
N SER A 73 5.65 22.17 -3.71
CA SER A 73 6.49 21.92 -4.87
C SER A 73 6.41 23.09 -5.86
N PHE A 74 7.36 23.17 -6.79
CA PHE A 74 7.33 24.23 -7.82
C PHE A 74 6.00 24.25 -8.57
N SER A 75 5.52 23.09 -9.02
CA SER A 75 4.25 22.95 -9.73
C SER A 75 3.06 23.34 -8.86
N GLN A 76 3.07 22.99 -7.56
CA GLN A 76 2.02 23.41 -6.64
C GLN A 76 1.99 24.92 -6.44
N ARG A 77 3.15 25.60 -6.37
CA ARG A 77 3.21 27.07 -6.32
C ARG A 77 2.70 27.71 -7.61
N GLN A 78 3.02 27.12 -8.76
CA GLN A 78 2.53 27.62 -10.06
C GLN A 78 1.00 27.51 -10.15
N LEU A 79 0.42 26.38 -9.74
CA LEU A 79 -1.04 26.20 -9.71
C LEU A 79 -1.70 27.18 -8.74
N TRP A 80 -1.14 27.35 -7.53
CA TRP A 80 -1.61 28.35 -6.57
C TRP A 80 -1.56 29.77 -7.14
N PHE A 81 -0.48 30.12 -7.86
CA PHE A 81 -0.34 31.44 -8.48
C PHE A 81 -1.37 31.67 -9.60
N LEU A 82 -1.63 30.66 -10.43
CA LEU A 82 -2.66 30.75 -11.48
C LEU A 82 -4.06 30.91 -10.87
N ASP A 83 -4.37 30.20 -9.79
CA ASP A 83 -5.64 30.34 -9.06
C ASP A 83 -5.84 31.75 -8.49
N GLN A 84 -4.76 32.46 -8.11
CA GLN A 84 -4.87 33.87 -7.69
C GLN A 84 -5.20 34.83 -8.84
N MET A 85 -4.89 34.48 -10.09
CA MET A 85 -5.20 35.30 -11.27
C MET A 85 -6.64 35.09 -11.74
N GLU A 86 -7.15 33.86 -11.68
CA GLU A 86 -8.51 33.49 -12.10
C GLU A 86 -9.20 32.59 -11.07
N PRO A 87 -9.71 33.16 -9.97
CA PRO A 87 -10.32 32.38 -8.89
C PRO A 87 -11.55 31.60 -9.35
N GLY A 88 -11.64 30.33 -8.98
CA GLY A 88 -12.80 29.47 -9.26
C GLY A 88 -12.82 28.84 -10.66
N ASN A 89 -11.72 28.93 -11.41
CA ASN A 89 -11.57 28.22 -12.67
C ASN A 89 -11.36 26.71 -12.44
N ALA A 90 -12.28 25.88 -12.93
CA ALA A 90 -12.23 24.42 -12.75
C ALA A 90 -11.18 23.71 -13.61
N PHE A 91 -10.51 24.40 -14.54
CA PHE A 91 -9.58 23.79 -15.50
C PHE A 91 -8.39 23.06 -14.84
N TYR A 92 -8.05 23.41 -13.60
CA TYR A 92 -6.88 22.90 -12.89
C TYR A 92 -7.21 22.03 -11.65
N ASN A 93 -8.46 21.56 -11.51
CA ASN A 93 -8.94 20.73 -10.40
C ASN A 93 -9.22 19.28 -10.81
#